data_AF-A0A9D0BW16-F1
#
_entry.id   AF-A0A9D0BW16-F1
#
_cell.length_a   1.000
_cell.length_b   1.000
_cell.length_c   1.000
_cell.angle_alpha   90.00
_cell.angle_beta   90.00
_cell.angle_gamma   90.00
#
_symmetry.space_group_name_H-M   'P 1'
#
loop_
_entity.id
_entity.type
_entity.pdbx_description
1 polymer ?
#
loop_
_entity_poly.entity_id
_entity_poly.type
_entity_poly.pdbx_seq_one_letter_code
_entity_poly.pdbx_strand_id
1 'polypeptide(L)'
;AGQEFAQPWENARTIADGLRVPAAVGDFLILKTLRESSGTAVTVSDREMMEGAQLMGKTQGLFVSPESGATLSAFRKLRSQGWIRDHEKVVLFNTGSGYKYSHLWEEHK
;
A
#
# COMPACT_ATOMS: atom_id res chain seq x y z
N ALA A 1 -1.89 15.62 21.09
CA ALA A 1 -2.63 14.34 21.09
C ALA A 1 -3.49 14.29 19.83
N GLY A 2 -3.65 13.11 19.21
CA GLY A 2 -4.52 12.88 18.05
C GLY A 2 -5.66 11.92 18.39
N GLN A 3 -6.60 11.69 17.46
CA GLN A 3 -7.75 10.79 17.66
C GLN A 3 -7.31 9.35 17.96
N GLU A 4 -8.00 8.64 18.85
CA GLU A 4 -7.67 7.24 19.15
C GLU A 4 -8.10 6.28 18.04
N PHE A 5 -9.23 6.58 17.39
CA PHE A 5 -9.82 5.81 16.30
C PHE A 5 -9.86 6.64 15.01
N ALA A 6 -9.83 5.96 13.86
CA ALA A 6 -10.04 6.57 12.57
C ALA A 6 -11.55 6.73 12.30
N GLN A 7 -11.93 7.79 11.59
CA GLN A 7 -13.30 7.91 11.11
C GLN A 7 -13.55 6.93 9.97
N PRO A 8 -14.71 6.27 9.91
CA PRO A 8 -15.07 5.43 8.78
C PRO A 8 -14.99 6.18 7.45
N TRP A 9 -14.43 5.54 6.43
CA TRP A 9 -14.39 6.06 5.07
C TRP A 9 -15.63 5.61 4.29
N GLU A 10 -16.61 6.50 4.18
CA GLU A 10 -17.83 6.23 3.44
C GLU A 10 -17.56 5.98 1.95
N ASN A 11 -18.27 5.01 1.36
CA ASN A 11 -18.16 4.67 -0.06
C ASN A 11 -16.71 4.34 -0.50
N ALA A 12 -15.95 3.62 0.34
CA ALA A 12 -14.58 3.20 0.03
C ALA A 12 -14.51 2.45 -1.31
N ARG A 13 -13.62 2.90 -2.18
CA ARG A 13 -13.38 2.33 -3.52
C ARG A 13 -11.90 2.22 -3.78
N THR A 14 -11.51 1.04 -4.21
CA THR A 14 -10.20 0.71 -4.77
C THR A 14 -10.32 -0.67 -5.43
N ILE A 15 -9.49 -0.94 -6.43
CA ILE A 15 -9.31 -2.29 -7.00
C ILE A 15 -8.62 -3.27 -6.03
N ALA A 16 -7.96 -2.76 -4.97
CA ALA A 16 -7.26 -3.58 -3.98
C ALA A 16 -8.23 -4.02 -2.88
N ASP A 17 -8.88 -5.17 -3.05
CA ASP A 17 -9.90 -5.66 -2.12
C ASP A 17 -9.41 -5.76 -0.67
N GLY A 18 -8.14 -6.14 -0.45
CA GLY A 18 -7.53 -6.22 0.88
C GLY A 18 -7.37 -4.86 1.60
N LEU A 19 -7.43 -3.74 0.86
CA LEU A 19 -7.35 -2.38 1.41
C LEU A 19 -8.71 -1.66 1.42
N ARG A 20 -9.75 -2.23 0.79
CA ARG A 20 -11.09 -1.66 0.74
C ARG A 20 -11.85 -1.90 2.05
N VAL A 21 -11.37 -1.28 3.13
CA VAL A 21 -11.88 -1.44 4.49
C VAL A 21 -12.34 -0.08 5.03
N PRO A 22 -13.65 0.24 4.95
CA PRO A 22 -14.20 1.51 5.41
C PRO A 22 -13.88 1.84 6.88
N ALA A 23 -13.92 0.86 7.77
CA ALA A 23 -13.54 1.01 9.17
C ALA A 23 -12.65 -0.18 9.57
N ALA A 24 -11.36 0.09 9.79
CA ALA A 24 -10.42 -0.96 10.14
C ALA A 24 -10.60 -1.38 11.61
N VAL A 25 -10.76 -2.69 11.85
CA VAL A 25 -10.95 -3.28 13.19
C VAL A 25 -9.79 -2.91 14.15
N GLY A 26 -8.58 -2.72 13.62
CA GLY A 26 -7.36 -2.40 14.37
C GLY A 26 -6.83 -0.98 14.15
N ASP A 27 -7.67 -0.03 13.75
CA ASP A 27 -7.27 1.36 13.50
C ASP A 27 -6.55 2.03 14.68
N PHE A 28 -6.99 1.76 15.91
CA PHE A 28 -6.34 2.25 17.13
C PHE A 28 -4.91 1.71 17.28
N LEU A 29 -4.66 0.45 16.91
CA LEU A 29 -3.30 -0.13 16.88
C LEU A 29 -2.45 0.52 15.80
N ILE A 30 -3.02 0.79 14.62
CA ILE A 30 -2.31 1.46 13.51
C ILE A 30 -1.90 2.87 13.94
N LEU A 31 -2.85 3.67 14.47
CA LEU A 31 -2.58 5.04 14.91
C LEU A 31 -1.61 5.10 16.08
N LYS A 32 -1.70 4.16 17.03
CA LYS A 32 -0.73 4.01 18.11
C LYS A 32 0.66 3.70 17.56
N THR A 33 0.79 2.71 16.67
CA THR A 33 2.06 2.29 16.08
C THR A 33 2.73 3.43 15.30
N LEU A 34 1.97 4.20 14.51
CA LEU A 34 2.49 5.36 13.79
C LEU A 34 3.09 6.40 14.73
N ARG A 35 2.44 6.67 15.87
CA ARG A 35 2.93 7.63 16.87
C ARG A 35 4.18 7.12 17.59
N GLU A 36 4.14 5.88 18.07
CA GLU A 36 5.25 5.28 18.82
C GLU A 36 6.51 5.12 17.96
N SER A 37 6.34 4.76 16.69
CA SER A 37 7.45 4.64 15.73
C SER A 37 7.92 5.98 15.16
N SER A 38 7.23 7.09 15.44
CA SER A 38 7.39 8.35 14.71
C SER A 38 7.30 8.17 13.17
N GLY A 39 6.45 7.23 12.75
CA GLY A 39 6.21 6.85 11.37
C GLY A 39 5.24 7.78 10.66
N THR A 40 4.86 7.40 9.44
CA THR A 40 3.91 8.15 8.61
C THR A 40 3.00 7.23 7.80
N ALA A 41 1.91 7.79 7.27
CA ALA A 41 1.01 7.14 6.34
C ALA A 41 0.83 8.03 5.10
N VAL A 42 0.80 7.42 3.92
CA VAL A 42 0.64 8.13 2.64
C VAL A 42 -0.42 7.45 1.79
N THR A 43 -1.11 8.24 0.97
CA THR A 43 -2.09 7.73 0.03
C THR A 43 -1.43 7.30 -1.29
N VAL A 44 -1.99 6.25 -1.89
CA VAL A 44 -1.58 5.73 -3.20
C VAL A 44 -2.84 5.47 -4.01
N SER A 45 -2.86 5.92 -5.25
CA SER A 45 -3.96 5.68 -6.18
C SER A 45 -3.90 4.27 -6.78
N ASP A 46 -5.05 3.75 -7.24
CA ASP A 46 -5.12 2.45 -7.94
C ASP A 46 -4.14 2.35 -9.11
N ARG A 47 -3.99 3.44 -9.88
CA ARG A 47 -3.02 3.50 -10.98
C ARG A 47 -1.59 3.32 -10.48
N GLU A 48 -1.19 4.05 -9.44
CA GLU A 48 0.14 3.94 -8.85
C GLU A 48 0.38 2.56 -8.25
N MET A 49 -0.63 1.92 -7.66
CA MET A 49 -0.53 0.55 -7.16
C MET A 49 -0.24 -0.43 -8.30
N MET A 50 -0.97 -0.33 -9.41
CA MET A 50 -0.75 -1.20 -10.57
C MET A 50 0.59 -0.96 -11.25
N GLU A 51 1.01 0.30 -11.40
CA GLU A 51 2.35 0.65 -11.90
C GLU A 51 3.45 0.06 -11.01
N GLY A 52 3.27 0.10 -9.69
CA GLY A 52 4.17 -0.52 -8.71
C GLY A 52 4.24 -2.04 -8.86
N ALA A 53 3.08 -2.72 -8.91
CA ALA A 53 3.02 -4.17 -9.07
C ALA A 53 3.63 -4.62 -10.42
N GLN A 54 3.36 -3.89 -11.50
CA GLN A 54 3.97 -4.12 -12.82
C GLN A 54 5.48 -3.98 -12.78
N LEU A 55 5.99 -2.95 -12.09
CA LEU A 55 7.42 -2.72 -11.98
C LEU A 55 8.11 -3.85 -11.22
N MET A 56 7.51 -4.33 -10.11
CA MET A 56 8.02 -5.51 -9.39
C MET A 56 8.06 -6.74 -10.29
N GLY A 57 7.01 -7.01 -11.06
CA GLY A 57 6.96 -8.12 -12.01
C GLY A 57 8.06 -8.03 -13.07
N LYS A 58 8.19 -6.87 -13.72
CA LYS A 58 9.16 -6.65 -14.81
C LYS A 58 10.61 -6.70 -14.37
N THR A 59 10.91 -6.27 -13.14
CA THR A 59 12.31 -6.10 -12.68
C THR A 59 12.79 -7.21 -11.74
N GLN A 60 11.89 -7.85 -10.99
CA GLN A 60 12.23 -8.84 -9.98
C GLN A 60 11.57 -10.21 -10.24
N GLY A 61 10.74 -10.34 -11.28
CA GLY A 61 10.03 -11.58 -11.59
C GLY A 61 8.93 -11.94 -10.58
N LEU A 62 8.43 -10.96 -9.82
CA LEU A 62 7.44 -11.19 -8.76
C LEU A 62 6.02 -10.93 -9.26
N PHE A 63 5.15 -11.94 -9.19
CA PHE A 63 3.71 -11.76 -9.45
C PHE A 63 2.96 -11.48 -8.14
N VAL A 64 2.82 -10.19 -7.83
CA VAL A 64 2.33 -9.68 -6.55
C VAL A 64 0.94 -9.07 -6.65
N SER A 65 0.28 -8.91 -5.51
CA SER A 65 -1.01 -8.23 -5.43
C SER A 65 -0.89 -6.71 -5.59
N PRO A 66 -1.99 -5.99 -5.88
CA PRO A 66 -2.01 -4.52 -5.93
C PRO A 66 -1.53 -3.86 -4.63
N GLU A 67 -1.81 -4.44 -3.46
CA GLU A 67 -1.35 -3.96 -2.15
C GLU A 67 0.17 -3.95 -2.05
N SER A 68 0.83 -4.94 -2.66
CA SER A 68 2.29 -4.96 -2.74
C SER A 68 2.79 -3.81 -3.61
N GLY A 69 2.11 -3.54 -4.73
CA GLY A 69 2.34 -2.36 -5.56
C GLY A 69 2.19 -1.05 -4.79
N ALA A 70 1.22 -0.97 -3.87
CA ALA A 70 1.05 0.17 -2.97
C ALA A 70 2.30 0.44 -2.12
N THR A 71 2.92 -0.61 -1.57
CA THR A 71 4.13 -0.46 -0.73
C THR A 71 5.30 0.13 -1.53
N LEU A 72 5.50 -0.30 -2.79
CA LEU A 72 6.56 0.24 -3.64
C LEU A 72 6.28 1.68 -4.06
N SER A 73 5.03 1.99 -4.39
CA SER A 73 4.64 3.35 -4.76
C SER A 73 4.75 4.31 -3.57
N ALA A 74 4.38 3.87 -2.37
CA ALA A 74 4.61 4.62 -1.13
C ALA A 74 6.11 4.82 -0.86
N PHE A 75 6.92 3.76 -0.99
CA PHE A 75 8.38 3.85 -0.85
C PHE A 75 8.99 4.88 -1.81
N ARG A 76 8.61 4.86 -3.09
CA ARG A 76 9.10 5.82 -4.09
C ARG A 76 8.72 7.26 -3.75
N LYS A 77 7.47 7.49 -3.31
CA LYS A 77 7.02 8.82 -2.86
C LYS A 77 7.85 9.30 -1.66
N LEU A 78 7.92 8.50 -0.60
CA LEU A 78 8.62 8.87 0.63
C LEU A 78 10.12 9.08 0.40
N ARG A 79 10.75 8.27 -0.47
CA ARG A 79 12.14 8.48 -0.88
C ARG A 79 12.31 9.78 -1.67
N SER A 80 11.43 10.07 -2.63
CA SER A 80 11.49 11.33 -3.40
C SER A 80 11.31 12.58 -2.55
N GLN A 81 10.61 12.45 -1.43
CA GLN A 81 10.40 13.51 -0.43
C GLN A 81 11.55 13.61 0.60
N GLY A 82 12.55 12.72 0.51
CA GLY A 82 13.65 12.66 1.47
C GLY A 82 13.26 12.12 2.84
N TRP A 83 12.05 11.56 3.00
CA TRP A 83 11.61 10.94 4.26
C TRP A 83 12.35 9.62 4.49
N ILE A 84 12.53 8.81 3.44
CA ILE A 84 13.43 7.63 3.43
C ILE A 84 14.78 8.05 2.86
N ARG A 85 15.87 7.80 3.60
CA ARG A 85 17.24 8.16 3.20
C ARG A 85 17.93 7.03 2.43
N ASP A 86 18.93 7.36 1.62
CA ASP A 86 19.59 6.39 0.73
C ASP A 86 20.29 5.21 1.43
N HIS A 87 20.66 5.37 2.71
CA HIS A 87 21.35 4.32 3.49
C HIS A 87 20.38 3.44 4.30
N GLU A 88 19.09 3.75 4.31
CA GLU A 88 18.10 3.00 5.08
C GLU A 88 17.74 1.69 4.39
N LYS A 89 17.54 0.65 5.20
CA LYS A 89 17.04 -0.63 4.73
C LYS A 89 15.53 -0.66 4.92
N VAL A 90 14.81 -0.87 3.83
CA VAL A 90 13.35 -0.91 3.83
C VAL A 90 12.87 -2.31 3.50
N VAL A 91 11.90 -2.80 4.27
CA VAL A 91 11.18 -4.04 4.00
C VAL A 91 9.80 -3.68 3.46
N LEU A 92 9.47 -4.19 2.27
CA LEU A 92 8.16 -4.05 1.67
C LEU A 92 7.38 -5.36 1.87
N PHE A 93 6.27 -5.30 2.59
CA PHE A 93 5.45 -6.48 2.85
C PHE A 93 4.56 -6.80 1.65
N ASN A 94 4.90 -7.87 0.95
CA ASN A 94 3.98 -8.50 0.02
C ASN A 94 2.97 -9.36 0.79
N THR A 95 1.74 -8.89 0.91
CA THR A 95 0.67 -9.56 1.65
C THR A 95 -0.14 -10.56 0.80
N GLY A 96 0.09 -10.63 -0.51
CA GLY A 96 -0.70 -11.47 -1.40
C GLY A 96 -0.10 -11.69 -2.77
N SER A 97 -0.33 -12.88 -3.34
CA SER A 97 0.04 -13.15 -4.73
C SER A 97 -0.90 -12.45 -5.72
N GLY A 98 -0.36 -12.05 -6.87
CA GLY A 98 -1.11 -11.53 -8.00
C GLY A 98 -2.19 -12.49 -8.53
N TYR A 99 -2.06 -13.80 -8.26
CA TYR A 99 -3.08 -14.80 -8.64
C TYR A 99 -4.44 -14.54 -7.99
N LYS A 100 -4.49 -13.88 -6.82
CA LYS A 100 -5.76 -13.48 -6.19
C LYS A 100 -6.51 -12.39 -6.97
N TYR A 101 -5.82 -11.76 -7.92
CA TYR A 101 -6.28 -10.60 -8.68
C TYR A 101 -6.10 -10.81 -10.19
N SER A 102 -6.16 -12.05 -10.69
CA SER A 102 -5.89 -12.37 -12.11
C SER A 102 -6.74 -11.53 -13.08
N HIS A 103 -7.99 -11.25 -12.71
CA HIS A 103 -8.91 -10.41 -13.48
C HIS A 103 -8.42 -8.97 -13.72
N LEU A 104 -7.50 -8.44 -12.89
CA LEU A 104 -6.89 -7.12 -13.09
C LEU A 104 -5.80 -7.12 -14.16
N TRP A 105 -5.36 -8.30 -14.58
CA TRP A 105 -4.27 -8.51 -15.54
C TRP A 105 -4.75 -9.06 -16.89
N GLU A 106 -6.03 -9.41 -16.97
CA GLU A 106 -6.66 -9.83 -18.21
C GLU A 106 -6.84 -8.59 -19.10
N GLU A 107 -6.17 -8.57 -20.25
CA GLU A 107 -6.53 -7.62 -21.31
C GLU A 107 -7.96 -7.94 -21.76
N HIS A 108 -8.89 -7.00 -21.58
CA HIS A 108 -10.15 -7.04 -22.29
C HIS A 108 -9.84 -6.97 -23.79
N LYS A 109 -9.78 -8.14 -24.43
CA LYS A 109 -9.83 -8.26 -25.88
C LYS A 109 -11.20 -7.84 -26.41
#